data_AF-A0A521U2Y1-F1
#
_entry.id   AF-A0A521U2Y1-F1
#
_cell.length_a   1.000
_cell.length_b   1.000
_cell.length_c   1.000
_cell.angle_alpha   90.00
_cell.angle_beta   90.00
_cell.angle_gamma   90.00
#
_symmetry.space_group_name_H-M   'P 1'
#
loop_
_entity.id
_entity.type
_entity.pdbx_description
1 polymer ?
#
loop_
_entity_poly.entity_id
_entity_poly.type
_entity_poly.pdbx_seq_one_letter_code
_entity_poly.pdbx_strand_id
1 'polypeptide(L)'
;MRRGRDRRRSARVWSETAGGRERCRRHRAWPRRSHGSHRWPNHGSRNACADDGIYLAVTVPRGVVVLGSTGSIGTQTLDVIRSFPNRFRVLGLAAGASTALLERQLAEFDVPWYSAAANIAIPGRCRTTMVDLARLDGVDLVVVATTSTSALSATLAALDRGRDVATANKEVLVAAGELITRRAAAASARILPIDSEHSAIWQCLRGEGSDGLRVPDSVSRILLTASGGAFRDTPLDDLPMVGPDAALKHPVWRMGAKITIDTATLVNKAFEVIESRWLFDVWFDKIRVLIHRESIIHSIVQFVDGSSKAQLGLPDMRVPIQYALTFPDRLSGPVEAPDYAALGALTFSSVDARRYPAFDVVIEAGRRGLTYPAAISATNDVAVEWFASGRCAFPAIADTLARCLDAHDGVPIESEADVIEAEDWARQFARHALA
;
A
#
# COMPACT_ATOMS: atom_id res chain seq x y z
N MET A 1 -30.60 -64.59 24.53
CA MET A 1 -29.19 -64.97 24.31
C MET A 1 -28.42 -63.74 23.81
N ARG A 2 -27.23 -63.49 24.40
CA ARG A 2 -26.13 -62.58 23.99
C ARG A 2 -26.27 -61.04 24.15
N ARG A 3 -25.84 -60.60 25.36
CA ARG A 3 -24.90 -59.50 25.75
C ARG A 3 -25.03 -58.12 25.06
N GLY A 4 -25.15 -56.96 25.71
CA GLY A 4 -24.86 -56.54 27.09
C GLY A 4 -23.73 -55.48 27.11
N ARG A 5 -24.01 -54.28 27.64
CA ARG A 5 -23.13 -53.16 28.12
C ARG A 5 -23.58 -51.81 27.55
N ASP A 6 -23.56 -50.67 28.25
CA ASP A 6 -23.52 -50.33 29.68
C ASP A 6 -23.84 -48.82 29.71
N ARG A 7 -24.83 -48.39 30.48
CA ARG A 7 -25.16 -46.97 30.71
C ARG A 7 -24.82 -46.67 32.16
N ARG A 8 -23.82 -45.84 32.43
CA ARG A 8 -23.67 -45.16 33.72
C ARG A 8 -23.19 -43.71 33.57
N ARG A 9 -23.97 -42.80 34.15
CA ARG A 9 -23.66 -41.41 34.47
C ARG A 9 -22.74 -41.33 35.71
N SER A 10 -21.96 -40.26 35.80
CA SER A 10 -21.62 -39.49 37.02
C SER A 10 -20.64 -38.37 36.61
N ALA A 11 -20.53 -37.19 37.20
CA ALA A 11 -21.34 -36.36 38.07
C ALA A 11 -20.66 -34.96 38.04
N ARG A 12 -21.44 -33.88 38.19
CA ARG A 12 -20.92 -32.52 38.34
C ARG A 12 -20.14 -32.41 39.66
N VAL A 13 -19.02 -31.69 39.65
CA VAL A 13 -18.39 -31.16 40.86
C VAL A 13 -18.24 -29.65 40.70
N TRP A 14 -18.96 -28.92 41.54
CA TRP A 14 -18.71 -27.54 41.91
C TRP A 14 -17.75 -27.55 43.09
N SER A 15 -16.80 -26.61 43.13
CA SER A 15 -16.11 -26.24 44.37
C SER A 15 -16.12 -24.73 44.53
N GLU A 16 -16.93 -24.29 45.48
CA GLU A 16 -17.08 -22.94 46.00
C GLU A 16 -15.77 -22.46 46.64
N THR A 17 -15.35 -21.23 46.35
CA THR A 17 -14.46 -20.47 47.24
C THR A 17 -15.30 -19.80 48.32
N ALA A 18 -15.33 -20.42 49.50
CA ALA A 18 -15.85 -19.81 50.73
C ALA A 18 -14.90 -18.72 51.24
N GLY A 19 -15.47 -17.57 51.57
CA GLY A 19 -14.76 -16.44 52.16
C GLY A 19 -14.40 -16.65 53.63
N GLY A 20 -13.29 -16.04 54.03
CA GLY A 20 -12.93 -15.78 55.43
C GLY A 20 -12.28 -14.41 55.54
N ARG A 21 -12.99 -13.46 56.16
CA ARG A 21 -12.45 -12.17 56.61
C ARG A 21 -12.04 -12.32 58.08
N GLU A 22 -10.85 -11.86 58.45
CA GLU A 22 -10.62 -11.29 59.78
C GLU A 22 -9.50 -10.24 59.76
N ARG A 23 -9.70 -9.18 60.55
CA ARG A 23 -9.10 -7.85 60.44
C ARG A 23 -7.86 -7.66 61.34
N CYS A 24 -6.84 -7.03 60.75
CA CYS A 24 -6.17 -5.79 61.17
C CYS A 24 -5.47 -5.68 62.55
N ARG A 25 -4.14 -5.45 62.53
CA ARG A 25 -3.47 -4.48 63.41
C ARG A 25 -2.47 -3.61 62.60
N ARG A 26 -2.58 -2.30 62.80
CA ARG A 26 -1.78 -1.22 62.19
C ARG A 26 -0.39 -1.11 62.84
N HIS A 27 0.63 -0.69 62.09
CA HIS A 27 1.62 0.32 62.51
C HIS A 27 2.26 1.01 61.27
N ARG A 28 2.80 2.21 61.49
CA ARG A 28 2.94 3.36 60.59
C ARG A 28 4.25 3.43 59.76
N ALA A 29 4.17 4.25 58.70
CA ALA A 29 5.17 5.18 58.14
C ALA A 29 6.27 4.72 57.12
N TRP A 30 6.35 5.52 56.05
CA TRP A 30 7.24 5.61 54.86
C TRP A 30 8.76 5.85 55.12
N PRO A 31 9.69 5.99 54.12
CA PRO A 31 9.76 5.49 52.72
C PRO A 31 11.19 5.04 52.23
N ARG A 32 11.26 4.65 50.93
CA ARG A 32 12.43 4.53 49.99
C ARG A 32 13.34 3.29 50.06
N ARG A 33 13.45 2.58 48.92
CA ARG A 33 14.72 2.33 48.18
C ARG A 33 14.48 1.72 46.79
N SER A 34 15.16 2.33 45.83
CA SER A 34 15.36 1.97 44.42
C SER A 34 16.23 0.72 44.26
N HIS A 35 16.00 -0.09 43.21
CA HIS A 35 16.96 -1.09 42.74
C HIS A 35 17.31 -0.80 41.28
N GLY A 36 18.62 -0.78 41.04
CA GLY A 36 19.27 -0.19 39.88
C GLY A 36 19.29 -1.07 38.63
N SER A 37 19.75 -0.44 37.55
CA SER A 37 19.96 -1.00 36.22
C SER A 37 21.20 -1.90 36.18
N HIS A 38 21.09 -3.05 35.50
CA HIS A 38 22.24 -3.84 35.11
C HIS A 38 22.77 -3.34 33.75
N ARG A 39 23.93 -2.67 33.78
CA ARG A 39 24.73 -2.30 32.60
C ARG A 39 26.08 -3.01 32.73
N TRP A 40 26.41 -3.86 31.76
CA TRP A 40 27.73 -4.49 31.65
C TRP A 40 28.74 -3.51 31.03
N PRO A 41 30.00 -3.47 31.50
CA PRO A 41 30.99 -2.50 31.05
C PRO A 41 31.78 -3.02 29.84
N ASN A 42 32.16 -2.11 28.94
CA ASN A 42 33.36 -2.33 28.12
C ASN A 42 34.30 -1.14 28.32
N HIS A 43 35.54 -1.46 28.71
CA HIS A 43 36.61 -0.52 28.99
C HIS A 43 37.36 -0.15 27.70
N GLY A 44 37.72 1.14 27.57
CA GLY A 44 38.64 1.62 26.52
C GLY A 44 38.78 3.14 26.52
N SER A 45 39.70 3.66 27.34
CA SER A 45 40.25 5.03 27.43
C SER A 45 40.65 5.66 26.08
N ARG A 46 40.76 6.97 25.84
CA ARG A 46 40.87 8.21 26.63
C ARG A 46 40.73 9.42 25.66
N ASN A 47 40.47 10.59 26.23
CA ASN A 47 40.45 11.96 25.66
C ASN A 47 39.08 12.49 25.20
N ALA A 48 38.26 12.87 26.19
CA ALA A 48 37.24 13.90 26.02
C ALA A 48 37.71 15.15 26.76
N CYS A 49 38.19 16.14 26.02
CA CYS A 49 38.03 17.53 26.46
C CYS A 49 36.54 17.84 26.30
N ALA A 50 35.92 18.28 27.38
CA ALA A 50 34.53 18.70 27.40
C ALA A 50 34.37 19.94 26.51
N ASP A 51 33.51 19.83 25.51
CA ASP A 51 32.94 20.96 24.80
C ASP A 51 31.43 20.89 25.06
N ASP A 52 30.95 21.73 25.98
CA ASP A 52 29.53 21.88 26.33
C ASP A 52 28.79 22.64 25.21
N GLY A 53 28.82 22.08 24.01
CA GLY A 53 28.04 22.53 22.87
C GLY A 53 26.64 21.93 22.94
N ILE A 54 25.64 22.75 23.28
CA ILE A 54 24.24 22.45 22.96
C ILE A 54 24.15 22.47 21.42
N TYR A 55 24.42 21.35 20.77
CA TYR A 55 24.04 21.15 19.38
C TYR A 55 22.53 21.02 19.35
N LEU A 56 21.83 22.15 19.16
CA LEU A 56 20.52 22.10 18.51
C LEU A 56 20.78 21.49 17.15
N ALA A 57 20.51 20.18 17.01
CA ALA A 57 20.48 19.53 15.72
C ALA A 57 19.42 20.25 14.89
N VAL A 58 19.85 21.20 14.05
CA VAL A 58 19.01 21.80 13.03
C VAL A 58 18.72 20.67 12.05
N THR A 59 17.59 19.99 12.25
CA THR A 59 17.12 18.98 11.31
C THR A 59 16.75 19.71 10.04
N VAL A 60 17.60 19.59 9.01
CA VAL A 60 17.30 20.09 7.67
C VAL A 60 16.01 19.39 7.21
N PRO A 61 14.97 20.14 6.77
CA PRO A 61 13.74 19.53 6.29
C PRO A 61 14.04 18.58 5.12
N ARG A 62 13.41 17.41 5.14
CA ARG A 62 13.53 16.41 4.07
C ARG A 62 12.91 16.96 2.78
N GLY A 63 13.67 16.96 1.69
CA GLY A 63 13.21 17.40 0.39
C GLY A 63 12.30 16.37 -0.27
N VAL A 64 11.09 16.80 -0.66
CA VAL A 64 10.05 15.91 -1.23
C VAL A 64 9.62 16.40 -2.61
N VAL A 65 9.52 15.49 -3.57
CA VAL A 65 8.81 15.71 -4.84
C VAL A 65 7.53 14.89 -4.85
N VAL A 66 6.43 15.47 -5.31
CA VAL A 66 5.14 14.77 -5.40
C VAL A 66 4.70 14.68 -6.87
N LEU A 67 4.78 13.48 -7.43
CA LEU A 67 4.32 13.18 -8.78
C LEU A 67 2.83 12.82 -8.74
N GLY A 68 1.97 13.58 -9.40
CA GLY A 68 0.51 13.42 -9.29
C GLY A 68 -0.12 14.23 -8.15
N SER A 69 0.39 15.44 -7.88
CA SER A 69 0.02 16.28 -6.73
C SER A 69 -1.46 16.69 -6.68
N THR A 70 -2.13 16.71 -7.82
CA THR A 70 -3.55 17.12 -7.93
C THR A 70 -4.53 15.95 -7.87
N GLY A 71 -4.03 14.72 -7.83
CA GLY A 71 -4.86 13.52 -7.60
C GLY A 71 -5.16 13.30 -6.11
N SER A 72 -6.04 12.35 -5.80
CA SER A 72 -6.48 12.07 -4.42
C SER A 72 -5.32 11.82 -3.45
N ILE A 73 -4.33 11.00 -3.83
CA ILE A 73 -3.16 10.73 -2.99
C ILE A 73 -2.24 11.95 -2.91
N GLY A 74 -2.02 12.65 -4.02
CA GLY A 74 -1.17 13.85 -4.07
C GLY A 74 -1.68 14.97 -3.17
N THR A 75 -2.99 15.24 -3.19
CA THR A 75 -3.61 16.25 -2.32
C THR A 75 -3.50 15.85 -0.85
N GLN A 76 -3.77 14.58 -0.53
CA GLN A 76 -3.63 14.07 0.84
C GLN A 76 -2.16 14.06 1.32
N THR A 77 -1.21 13.86 0.42
CA THR A 77 0.23 13.98 0.71
C THR A 77 0.59 15.40 1.12
N LEU A 78 0.11 16.39 0.36
CA LEU A 78 0.30 17.79 0.71
C LEU A 78 -0.42 18.17 2.01
N ASP A 79 -1.58 17.57 2.29
CA ASP A 79 -2.29 17.74 3.57
C ASP A 79 -1.48 17.23 4.76
N VAL A 80 -0.83 16.07 4.63
CA VAL A 80 0.07 15.54 5.66
C VAL A 80 1.30 16.44 5.80
N ILE A 81 1.95 16.83 4.70
CA ILE A 81 3.13 17.70 4.72
C ILE A 81 2.84 19.05 5.39
N ARG A 82 1.66 19.62 5.16
CA ARG A 82 1.20 20.86 5.80
C ARG A 82 1.20 20.78 7.33
N SER A 83 1.01 19.59 7.89
CA SER A 83 1.03 19.36 9.34
C SER A 83 2.45 19.32 9.93
N PHE A 84 3.48 19.26 9.08
CA PHE A 84 4.89 19.12 9.50
C PHE A 84 5.85 20.05 8.71
N PRO A 85 5.63 21.38 8.70
CA PRO A 85 6.40 22.33 7.87
C PRO A 85 7.90 22.38 8.21
N ASN A 86 8.27 22.02 9.45
CA ASN A 86 9.68 21.97 9.88
C ASN A 86 10.39 20.65 9.52
N ARG A 87 9.66 19.65 9.00
CA ARG A 87 10.20 18.31 8.68
C ARG A 87 10.29 18.06 7.19
N PHE A 88 9.47 18.72 6.38
CA PHE A 88 9.41 18.51 4.94
C PHE A 88 9.47 19.82 4.18
N ARG A 89 10.15 19.79 3.03
CA ARG A 89 10.15 20.88 2.05
C ARG A 89 9.77 20.30 0.70
N VAL A 90 8.71 20.83 0.10
CA VAL A 90 8.29 20.41 -1.25
C VAL A 90 9.19 21.12 -2.27
N LEU A 91 9.86 20.35 -3.12
CA LEU A 91 10.82 20.87 -4.12
C LEU A 91 10.27 20.85 -5.54
N GLY A 92 9.30 19.98 -5.82
CA GLY A 92 8.68 19.86 -7.12
C GLY A 92 7.32 19.17 -7.08
N LEU A 93 6.41 19.63 -7.94
CA LEU A 93 5.08 19.03 -8.11
C LEU A 93 4.84 18.66 -9.57
N ALA A 94 4.30 17.46 -9.81
CA ALA A 94 3.79 17.09 -11.13
C ALA A 94 2.28 16.91 -11.11
N ALA A 95 1.58 17.37 -12.15
CA ALA A 95 0.14 17.19 -12.29
C ALA A 95 -0.27 16.82 -13.71
N GLY A 96 -1.45 16.21 -13.84
CA GLY A 96 -2.10 15.93 -15.11
C GLY A 96 -2.84 17.17 -15.64
N ALA A 97 -4.16 17.08 -15.71
CA ALA A 97 -5.02 18.09 -16.32
C ALA A 97 -5.46 19.24 -15.37
N SER A 98 -5.33 19.08 -14.05
CA SER A 98 -5.88 20.03 -13.06
C SER A 98 -4.96 21.25 -12.81
N THR A 99 -4.80 22.09 -13.83
CA THR A 99 -3.89 23.25 -13.84
C THR A 99 -4.16 24.25 -12.71
N ALA A 100 -5.42 24.64 -12.50
CA ALA A 100 -5.78 25.60 -11.47
C ALA A 100 -5.49 25.11 -10.04
N LEU A 101 -5.57 23.80 -9.78
CA LEU A 101 -5.19 23.24 -8.49
C LEU A 101 -3.66 23.20 -8.34
N LEU A 102 -2.94 22.83 -9.40
CA LEU A 102 -1.47 22.86 -9.40
C LEU A 102 -0.95 24.27 -9.08
N GLU A 103 -1.47 25.31 -9.72
CA GLU A 103 -1.07 26.70 -9.48
C GLU A 103 -1.25 27.09 -8.00
N ARG A 104 -2.39 26.74 -7.39
CA ARG A 104 -2.63 26.97 -5.95
C ARG A 104 -1.61 26.24 -5.08
N GLN A 105 -1.32 24.97 -5.39
CA GLN A 105 -0.35 24.18 -4.63
C GLN A 105 1.08 24.75 -4.75
N LEU A 106 1.50 25.18 -5.94
CA LEU A 106 2.81 25.80 -6.16
C LEU A 106 2.97 27.13 -5.41
N ALA A 107 1.89 27.91 -5.29
CA ALA A 107 1.88 29.13 -4.50
C ALA A 107 1.92 28.84 -3.00
N GLU A 108 1.09 27.91 -2.52
CA GLU A 108 0.98 27.54 -1.10
C GLU A 108 2.30 27.02 -0.51
N PHE A 109 2.97 26.12 -1.23
CA PHE A 109 4.19 25.46 -0.76
C PHE A 109 5.49 26.15 -1.26
N ASP A 110 5.36 27.32 -1.90
CA ASP A 110 6.43 28.05 -2.56
C ASP A 110 7.38 27.17 -3.40
N VAL A 111 6.79 26.34 -4.27
CA VAL A 111 7.53 25.34 -5.03
C VAL A 111 8.01 25.92 -6.36
N PRO A 112 9.32 25.94 -6.64
CA PRO A 112 9.85 26.58 -7.85
C PRO A 112 9.67 25.72 -9.11
N TRP A 113 9.71 24.39 -9.00
CA TRP A 113 9.72 23.48 -10.15
C TRP A 113 8.40 22.73 -10.30
N TYR A 114 7.91 22.62 -11.53
CA TYR A 114 6.70 21.84 -11.80
C TYR A 114 6.76 21.07 -13.10
N SER A 115 5.94 20.02 -13.17
CA SER A 115 5.64 19.31 -14.41
C SER A 115 4.13 19.26 -14.61
N ALA A 116 3.69 19.44 -15.85
CA ALA A 116 2.27 19.45 -16.19
C ALA A 116 2.07 18.77 -17.55
N ALA A 117 1.07 17.89 -17.64
CA ALA A 117 0.66 17.29 -18.92
C ALA A 117 0.15 18.38 -19.88
N ALA A 118 -0.60 19.35 -19.38
CA ALA A 118 -1.02 20.51 -20.14
C ALA A 118 0.18 21.44 -20.46
N ASN A 119 0.21 22.00 -21.67
CA ASN A 119 1.23 22.97 -22.09
C ASN A 119 0.95 24.36 -21.50
N ILE A 120 1.15 24.51 -20.18
CA ILE A 120 0.89 25.75 -19.45
C ILE A 120 2.17 26.36 -18.86
N ALA A 121 2.26 27.68 -18.90
CA ALA A 121 3.29 28.47 -18.24
C ALA A 121 2.72 29.11 -16.97
N ILE A 122 3.35 28.87 -15.82
CA ILE A 122 2.96 29.44 -14.53
C ILE A 122 3.97 30.52 -14.16
N PRO A 123 3.56 31.81 -14.03
CA PRO A 123 4.48 32.91 -13.74
C PRO A 123 5.34 32.67 -12.49
N GLY A 124 6.65 32.96 -12.61
CA GLY A 124 7.60 32.82 -11.51
C GLY A 124 8.01 31.39 -11.17
N ARG A 125 7.53 30.38 -11.92
CA ARG A 125 7.84 28.96 -11.72
C ARG A 125 8.50 28.37 -12.98
N CYS A 126 9.27 27.30 -12.80
CA CYS A 126 10.02 26.64 -13.85
C CYS A 126 9.38 25.29 -14.23
N ARG A 127 8.92 25.17 -15.48
CA ARG A 127 8.39 23.93 -16.01
C ARG A 127 9.52 22.98 -16.40
N THR A 128 9.38 21.70 -16.08
CA THR A 128 10.31 20.64 -16.45
C THR A 128 9.60 19.28 -16.58
N THR A 129 10.33 18.20 -16.86
CA THR A 129 9.79 16.84 -16.95
C THR A 129 9.65 16.19 -15.56
N MET A 130 8.80 15.17 -15.41
CA MET A 130 8.76 14.39 -14.16
C MET A 130 10.10 13.72 -13.83
N VAL A 131 10.85 13.32 -14.86
CA VAL A 131 12.19 12.73 -14.73
C VAL A 131 13.17 13.73 -14.11
N ASP A 132 13.14 14.98 -14.59
CA ASP A 132 14.00 16.03 -14.06
C ASP A 132 13.60 16.46 -12.66
N LEU A 133 12.29 16.53 -12.34
CA LEU A 133 11.82 16.72 -10.97
C LEU A 133 12.38 15.64 -10.04
N ALA A 134 12.28 14.37 -10.46
CA ALA A 134 12.81 13.23 -9.72
C ALA A 134 14.35 13.24 -9.59
N ARG A 135 15.06 14.12 -10.32
CA ARG A 135 16.53 14.31 -10.31
C ARG A 135 17.02 15.62 -9.69
N LEU A 136 16.12 16.53 -9.28
CA LEU A 136 16.47 17.81 -8.62
C LEU A 136 17.37 17.61 -7.38
N ASP A 137 18.38 18.45 -7.20
CA ASP A 137 19.24 18.38 -6.01
C ASP A 137 18.45 18.66 -4.72
N GLY A 138 18.86 18.01 -3.62
CA GLY A 138 18.21 18.14 -2.30
C GLY A 138 16.90 17.35 -2.14
N VAL A 139 16.48 16.57 -3.14
CA VAL A 139 15.35 15.64 -2.99
C VAL A 139 15.82 14.36 -2.32
N ASP A 140 15.18 14.02 -1.20
CA ASP A 140 15.42 12.80 -0.42
C ASP A 140 14.31 11.74 -0.60
N LEU A 141 13.15 12.17 -1.09
CA LEU A 141 11.98 11.32 -1.29
C LEU A 141 11.16 11.76 -2.49
N VAL A 142 10.80 10.80 -3.34
CA VAL A 142 9.82 11.01 -4.41
C VAL A 142 8.54 10.26 -4.07
N VAL A 143 7.43 11.00 -3.93
CA VAL A 143 6.10 10.42 -3.77
C VAL A 143 5.51 10.19 -5.16
N VAL A 144 5.20 8.94 -5.47
CA VAL A 144 4.59 8.52 -6.75
C VAL A 144 3.10 8.30 -6.52
N ALA A 145 2.32 9.31 -6.89
CA ALA A 145 0.86 9.38 -6.75
C ALA A 145 0.14 9.56 -8.11
N THR A 146 0.83 9.22 -9.20
CA THR A 146 0.23 9.16 -10.54
C THR A 146 -0.58 7.87 -10.73
N THR A 147 -1.27 7.74 -11.85
CA THR A 147 -1.96 6.52 -12.27
C THR A 147 -1.24 5.86 -13.44
N SER A 148 -1.48 4.55 -13.62
CA SER A 148 -0.85 3.73 -14.68
C SER A 148 0.68 3.82 -14.64
N THR A 149 1.38 3.45 -15.71
CA THR A 149 2.84 3.45 -15.79
C THR A 149 3.48 4.82 -16.11
N SER A 150 2.70 5.91 -16.09
CA SER A 150 3.14 7.26 -16.48
C SER A 150 4.36 7.81 -15.71
N ALA A 151 4.60 7.31 -14.50
CA ALA A 151 5.73 7.72 -13.67
C ALA A 151 6.90 6.72 -13.69
N LEU A 152 6.90 5.71 -14.56
CA LEU A 152 7.95 4.69 -14.60
C LEU A 152 9.34 5.31 -14.78
N SER A 153 9.55 6.13 -15.82
CA SER A 153 10.85 6.77 -16.08
C SER A 153 11.30 7.66 -14.92
N ALA A 154 10.36 8.39 -14.30
CA ALA A 154 10.65 9.25 -13.16
C ALA A 154 11.00 8.44 -11.90
N THR A 155 10.34 7.30 -11.70
CA THR A 155 10.60 6.36 -10.60
C THR A 155 11.99 5.77 -10.74
N LEU A 156 12.36 5.28 -11.93
CA LEU A 156 13.70 4.75 -12.21
C LEU A 156 14.76 5.84 -12.03
N ALA A 157 14.51 7.06 -12.52
CA ALA A 157 15.41 8.19 -12.37
C ALA A 157 15.63 8.63 -10.91
N ALA A 158 14.61 8.51 -10.05
CA ALA A 158 14.75 8.75 -8.62
C ALA A 158 15.67 7.70 -7.98
N LEU A 159 15.42 6.42 -8.27
CA LEU A 159 16.18 5.30 -7.73
C LEU A 159 17.64 5.33 -8.21
N ASP A 160 17.89 5.64 -9.47
CA ASP A 160 19.25 5.80 -10.03
C ASP A 160 20.06 6.91 -9.31
N ARG A 161 19.38 7.85 -8.64
CA ARG A 161 20.00 8.90 -7.80
C ARG A 161 20.07 8.53 -6.31
N GLY A 162 19.77 7.28 -5.94
CA GLY A 162 19.78 6.81 -4.56
C GLY A 162 18.65 7.40 -3.70
N ARG A 163 17.58 7.91 -4.31
CA ARG A 163 16.47 8.53 -3.59
C ARG A 163 15.45 7.49 -3.21
N ASP A 164 14.90 7.60 -2.01
CA ASP A 164 13.74 6.80 -1.65
C ASP A 164 12.56 7.16 -2.55
N VAL A 165 11.73 6.16 -2.82
CA VAL A 165 10.46 6.31 -3.52
C VAL A 165 9.36 5.85 -2.58
N ALA A 166 8.41 6.74 -2.25
CA ALA A 166 7.17 6.34 -1.60
C ALA A 166 6.06 6.24 -2.65
N THR A 167 5.54 5.05 -2.90
CA THR A 167 4.61 4.83 -4.02
C THR A 167 3.22 4.41 -3.54
N ALA A 168 2.21 5.05 -4.12
CA ALA A 168 0.81 4.63 -4.10
C ALA A 168 0.35 4.09 -5.46
N ASN A 169 1.25 4.14 -6.46
CA ASN A 169 1.00 3.67 -7.81
C ASN A 169 1.47 2.21 -7.91
N LYS A 170 0.51 1.30 -7.79
CA LYS A 170 0.77 -0.14 -7.87
C LYS A 170 1.09 -0.58 -9.30
N GLU A 171 0.52 0.07 -10.31
CA GLU A 171 0.67 -0.29 -11.72
C GLU A 171 2.13 -0.21 -12.17
N VAL A 172 2.89 0.78 -11.68
CA VAL A 172 4.33 0.89 -11.93
C VAL A 172 5.08 -0.33 -11.37
N LEU A 173 4.72 -0.82 -10.18
CA LEU A 173 5.31 -2.02 -9.57
C LEU A 173 4.80 -3.32 -10.21
N VAL A 174 3.55 -3.36 -10.66
CA VAL A 174 3.01 -4.51 -11.40
C VAL A 174 3.75 -4.67 -12.72
N ALA A 175 3.86 -3.60 -13.50
CA ALA A 175 4.44 -3.65 -14.84
C ALA A 175 5.98 -3.79 -14.84
N ALA A 176 6.67 -3.13 -13.90
CA ALA A 176 8.13 -3.02 -13.91
C ALA A 176 8.79 -3.38 -12.58
N GLY A 177 8.11 -4.15 -11.72
CA GLY A 177 8.58 -4.45 -10.36
C GLY A 177 9.98 -5.07 -10.31
N GLU A 178 10.31 -5.95 -11.26
CA GLU A 178 11.66 -6.52 -11.35
C GLU A 178 12.72 -5.45 -11.60
N LEU A 179 12.49 -4.57 -12.58
CA LEU A 179 13.42 -3.50 -12.92
C LEU A 179 13.57 -2.50 -11.78
N ILE A 180 12.46 -2.10 -11.17
CA ILE A 180 12.41 -1.11 -10.07
C ILE A 180 13.13 -1.64 -8.84
N THR A 181 12.83 -2.87 -8.40
CA THR A 181 13.47 -3.46 -7.22
C THR A 181 14.97 -3.70 -7.44
N ARG A 182 15.38 -4.10 -8.66
CA ARG A 182 16.78 -4.23 -9.04
C ARG A 182 17.52 -2.89 -8.97
N ARG A 183 16.92 -1.80 -9.48
CA ARG A 183 17.50 -0.44 -9.41
C ARG A 183 17.58 0.07 -7.98
N ALA A 184 16.52 -0.11 -7.19
CA ALA A 184 16.49 0.30 -5.79
C ALA A 184 17.60 -0.40 -4.98
N ALA A 185 17.77 -1.72 -5.16
CA ALA A 185 18.83 -2.48 -4.51
C ALA A 185 20.23 -2.01 -4.92
N ALA A 186 20.47 -1.77 -6.21
CA ALA A 186 21.77 -1.30 -6.71
C ALA A 186 22.14 0.09 -6.16
N ALA A 187 21.16 0.95 -5.94
CA ALA A 187 21.35 2.31 -5.43
C ALA A 187 21.22 2.43 -3.91
N SER A 188 20.97 1.33 -3.18
CA SER A 188 20.64 1.34 -1.74
C SER A 188 19.47 2.28 -1.39
N ALA A 189 18.53 2.46 -2.32
CA ALA A 189 17.32 3.24 -2.14
C ALA A 189 16.17 2.36 -1.64
N ARG A 190 15.21 2.95 -0.91
CA ARG A 190 14.03 2.23 -0.42
C ARG A 190 12.80 2.50 -1.28
N ILE A 191 11.95 1.49 -1.38
CA ILE A 191 10.59 1.61 -1.92
C ILE A 191 9.63 1.52 -0.73
N LEU A 192 8.97 2.62 -0.41
CA LEU A 192 8.09 2.76 0.76
C LEU A 192 6.63 2.63 0.31
N PRO A 193 5.86 1.66 0.82
CA PRO A 193 4.47 1.49 0.42
C PRO A 193 3.56 2.57 1.01
N ILE A 194 2.78 3.21 0.15
CA ILE A 194 1.64 4.07 0.53
C ILE A 194 0.31 3.34 0.37
N ASP A 195 0.21 2.33 -0.49
CA ASP A 195 -1.02 1.54 -0.59
C ASP A 195 -1.40 0.95 0.79
N SER A 196 -2.68 0.96 1.12
CA SER A 196 -3.14 0.86 2.51
C SER A 196 -2.81 -0.52 3.11
N GLU A 197 -3.00 -1.55 2.32
CA GLU A 197 -2.74 -2.94 2.63
C GLU A 197 -1.24 -3.19 2.82
N HIS A 198 -0.40 -2.68 1.92
CA HIS A 198 1.05 -2.87 2.02
C HIS A 198 1.66 -2.02 3.12
N SER A 199 1.15 -0.81 3.34
CA SER A 199 1.52 -0.03 4.51
C SER A 199 1.15 -0.76 5.80
N ALA A 200 -0.01 -1.44 5.84
CA ALA A 200 -0.41 -2.28 6.96
C ALA A 200 0.51 -3.49 7.16
N ILE A 201 0.89 -4.19 6.09
CA ILE A 201 1.90 -5.27 6.12
C ILE A 201 3.21 -4.74 6.67
N TRP A 202 3.74 -3.65 6.11
CA TRP A 202 4.99 -3.03 6.52
C TRP A 202 4.99 -2.67 8.01
N GLN A 203 3.88 -2.09 8.50
CA GLN A 203 3.71 -1.77 9.91
C GLN A 203 3.66 -3.01 10.81
N CYS A 204 3.09 -4.12 10.34
CA CYS A 204 3.07 -5.39 11.07
C CYS A 204 4.45 -6.07 11.10
N LEU A 205 5.22 -5.94 10.03
CA LEU A 205 6.58 -6.48 9.91
C LEU A 205 7.60 -5.68 10.72
N ARG A 206 7.28 -4.46 11.14
CA ARG A 206 8.16 -3.66 12.00
C ARG A 206 8.46 -4.40 13.30
N GLY A 207 9.75 -4.57 13.58
CA GLY A 207 10.25 -5.28 14.76
C GLY A 207 10.35 -6.80 14.59
N GLU A 208 9.94 -7.34 13.44
CA GLU A 208 10.05 -8.78 13.10
C GLU A 208 11.23 -9.08 12.18
N GLY A 209 12.05 -8.07 11.86
CA GLY A 209 13.20 -8.11 10.95
C GLY A 209 13.98 -6.79 10.97
N SER A 210 14.73 -6.46 9.91
CA SER A 210 15.54 -5.22 9.82
C SER A 210 14.69 -3.95 9.89
N ASP A 211 13.90 -3.71 8.86
CA ASP A 211 13.20 -2.45 8.57
C ASP A 211 11.73 -2.67 8.16
N GLY A 212 11.28 -3.93 8.12
CA GLY A 212 9.92 -4.34 7.76
C GLY A 212 9.64 -4.36 6.25
N LEU A 213 10.63 -4.06 5.40
CA LEU A 213 10.49 -4.08 3.94
C LEU A 213 10.86 -5.43 3.31
N ARG A 214 11.07 -6.46 4.14
CA ARG A 214 11.25 -7.84 3.71
C ARG A 214 10.46 -8.75 4.63
N VAL A 215 9.86 -9.78 4.05
CA VAL A 215 9.15 -10.81 4.82
C VAL A 215 10.17 -11.80 5.41
N PRO A 216 10.31 -11.86 6.76
CA PRO A 216 11.22 -12.80 7.40
C PRO A 216 10.66 -14.23 7.39
N ASP A 217 11.51 -15.22 7.66
CA ASP A 217 11.11 -16.63 7.72
C ASP A 217 10.08 -16.93 8.81
N SER A 218 10.03 -16.09 9.85
CA SER A 218 9.02 -16.17 10.92
C SER A 218 7.60 -15.89 10.43
N VAL A 219 7.42 -15.33 9.23
CA VAL A 219 6.10 -15.10 8.61
C VAL A 219 5.68 -16.33 7.82
N SER A 220 4.56 -16.90 8.25
CA SER A 220 3.92 -18.04 7.59
C SER A 220 3.05 -17.60 6.41
N ARG A 221 2.30 -16.49 6.56
CA ARG A 221 1.36 -16.00 5.55
C ARG A 221 1.04 -14.52 5.72
N ILE A 222 0.81 -13.83 4.61
CA ILE A 222 0.19 -12.51 4.53
C ILE A 222 -1.28 -12.71 4.15
N LEU A 223 -2.19 -12.06 4.89
CA LEU A 223 -3.60 -11.95 4.55
C LEU A 223 -3.88 -10.53 4.07
N LEU A 224 -4.07 -10.40 2.77
CA LEU A 224 -4.36 -9.15 2.09
C LEU A 224 -5.89 -8.98 2.07
N THR A 225 -6.39 -7.95 2.74
CA THR A 225 -7.84 -7.72 2.85
C THR A 225 -8.37 -6.93 1.67
N ALA A 226 -9.60 -7.20 1.23
CA ALA A 226 -10.27 -6.48 0.15
C ALA A 226 -11.69 -6.08 0.55
N SER A 227 -12.15 -4.91 0.12
CA SER A 227 -13.56 -4.50 0.35
C SER A 227 -14.54 -5.40 -0.41
N GLY A 228 -14.13 -5.99 -1.54
CA GLY A 228 -14.96 -6.74 -2.49
C GLY A 228 -15.68 -5.87 -3.53
N GLY A 229 -15.58 -4.54 -3.42
CA GLY A 229 -16.12 -3.60 -4.41
C GLY A 229 -17.65 -3.53 -4.46
N ALA A 230 -18.15 -2.80 -5.48
CA ALA A 230 -19.58 -2.49 -5.64
C ALA A 230 -20.44 -3.75 -5.85
N PHE A 231 -19.89 -4.79 -6.50
CA PHE A 231 -20.65 -5.99 -6.88
C PHE A 231 -20.41 -7.20 -5.98
N ARG A 232 -19.85 -6.99 -4.78
CA ARG A 232 -19.61 -8.06 -3.80
C ARG A 232 -20.86 -8.86 -3.48
N ASP A 233 -21.98 -8.17 -3.27
CA ASP A 233 -23.23 -8.76 -2.79
C ASP A 233 -24.29 -8.91 -3.93
N THR A 234 -23.95 -8.57 -5.18
CA THR A 234 -24.83 -8.73 -6.36
C THR A 234 -25.05 -10.21 -6.69
N PRO A 235 -26.26 -10.70 -7.05
CA PRO A 235 -26.42 -12.08 -7.52
C PRO A 235 -25.53 -12.40 -8.72
N LEU A 236 -24.99 -13.62 -8.80
CA LEU A 236 -24.05 -14.00 -9.88
C LEU A 236 -24.68 -13.84 -11.27
N ASP A 237 -25.95 -14.20 -11.41
CA ASP A 237 -26.70 -14.13 -12.68
C ASP A 237 -26.94 -12.68 -13.15
N ASP A 238 -26.83 -11.70 -12.26
CA ASP A 238 -27.01 -10.28 -12.57
C ASP A 238 -25.70 -9.59 -12.99
N LEU A 239 -24.54 -10.19 -12.68
CA LEU A 239 -23.23 -9.61 -12.99
C LEU A 239 -23.01 -9.28 -14.48
N PRO A 240 -23.50 -10.07 -15.45
CA PRO A 240 -23.37 -9.72 -16.87
C PRO A 240 -24.08 -8.42 -17.27
N MET A 241 -25.08 -7.99 -16.48
CA MET A 241 -25.95 -6.85 -16.80
C MET A 241 -25.58 -5.57 -16.03
N VAL A 242 -24.56 -5.59 -15.19
CA VAL A 242 -24.16 -4.41 -14.40
C VAL A 242 -23.54 -3.34 -15.30
N GLY A 243 -23.91 -2.09 -15.05
CA GLY A 243 -23.41 -0.94 -15.80
C GLY A 243 -22.34 -0.12 -15.05
N PRO A 244 -21.69 0.83 -15.74
CA PRO A 244 -20.63 1.67 -15.18
C PRO A 244 -21.09 2.51 -13.98
N ASP A 245 -22.29 3.09 -14.05
CA ASP A 245 -22.87 3.90 -12.98
C ASP A 245 -23.05 3.12 -11.67
N ALA A 246 -23.28 1.80 -11.77
CA ALA A 246 -23.36 0.93 -10.61
C ALA A 246 -21.96 0.59 -10.07
N ALA A 247 -20.98 0.36 -10.95
CA ALA A 247 -19.60 0.08 -10.57
C ALA A 247 -18.96 1.26 -9.82
N LEU A 248 -19.24 2.49 -10.25
CA LEU A 248 -18.68 3.72 -9.68
C LEU A 248 -19.21 4.06 -8.27
N LYS A 249 -20.20 3.32 -7.76
CA LYS A 249 -20.77 3.48 -6.42
C LYS A 249 -20.06 2.56 -5.41
N HIS A 250 -18.79 2.85 -5.13
CA HIS A 250 -18.02 2.08 -4.15
C HIS A 250 -18.59 2.26 -2.72
N PRO A 251 -18.77 1.18 -1.93
CA PRO A 251 -19.48 1.24 -0.64
C PRO A 251 -18.72 1.92 0.50
N VAL A 252 -17.39 1.97 0.43
CA VAL A 252 -16.52 2.48 1.52
C VAL A 252 -15.71 3.70 1.07
N TRP A 253 -14.86 3.52 0.06
CA TRP A 253 -13.92 4.52 -0.43
C TRP A 253 -14.51 5.46 -1.49
N ARG A 254 -14.07 6.73 -1.49
CA ARG A 254 -14.25 7.67 -2.61
C ARG A 254 -12.95 7.74 -3.41
N MET A 255 -12.97 7.23 -4.63
CA MET A 255 -11.76 7.03 -5.44
C MET A 255 -12.00 7.41 -6.90
N GLY A 256 -10.94 7.39 -7.71
CA GLY A 256 -11.05 7.57 -9.16
C GLY A 256 -11.82 6.43 -9.84
N ALA A 257 -12.31 6.67 -11.06
CA ALA A 257 -13.13 5.70 -11.79
C ALA A 257 -12.42 4.35 -12.03
N LYS A 258 -11.15 4.40 -12.47
CA LYS A 258 -10.35 3.21 -12.79
C LYS A 258 -10.21 2.26 -11.59
N ILE A 259 -9.65 2.74 -10.47
CA ILE A 259 -9.50 1.95 -9.24
C ILE A 259 -10.85 1.48 -8.68
N THR A 260 -11.92 2.25 -8.87
CA THR A 260 -13.26 1.86 -8.44
C THR A 260 -13.77 0.65 -9.22
N ILE A 261 -13.60 0.64 -10.54
CA ILE A 261 -13.96 -0.50 -11.40
C ILE A 261 -13.04 -1.70 -11.12
N ASP A 262 -11.73 -1.48 -10.98
CA ASP A 262 -10.78 -2.54 -10.62
C ASP A 262 -11.11 -3.20 -9.27
N THR A 263 -11.68 -2.45 -8.34
CA THR A 263 -12.14 -3.01 -7.05
C THR A 263 -13.40 -3.84 -7.23
N ALA A 264 -14.27 -3.50 -8.19
CA ALA A 264 -15.47 -4.27 -8.53
C ALA A 264 -15.13 -5.59 -9.24
N THR A 265 -14.07 -5.64 -10.05
CA THR A 265 -13.55 -6.86 -10.70
C THR A 265 -12.55 -7.63 -9.85
N LEU A 266 -12.12 -7.05 -8.72
CA LEU A 266 -11.03 -7.51 -7.86
C LEU A 266 -9.63 -7.52 -8.52
N VAL A 267 -9.49 -6.98 -9.73
CA VAL A 267 -8.19 -6.73 -10.38
C VAL A 267 -7.32 -5.85 -9.50
N ASN A 268 -7.90 -4.85 -8.82
CA ASN A 268 -7.17 -4.00 -7.88
C ASN A 268 -6.42 -4.86 -6.85
N LYS A 269 -7.09 -5.86 -6.27
CA LYS A 269 -6.48 -6.73 -5.27
C LYS A 269 -5.46 -7.69 -5.88
N ALA A 270 -5.69 -8.17 -7.10
CA ALA A 270 -4.72 -9.01 -7.79
C ALA A 270 -3.41 -8.26 -8.09
N PHE A 271 -3.50 -6.97 -8.49
CA PHE A 271 -2.34 -6.09 -8.63
C PHE A 271 -1.61 -5.91 -7.30
N GLU A 272 -2.33 -5.73 -6.20
CA GLU A 272 -1.69 -5.63 -4.88
C GLU A 272 -1.00 -6.93 -4.43
N VAL A 273 -1.47 -8.11 -4.87
CA VAL A 273 -0.76 -9.37 -4.66
C VAL A 273 0.56 -9.38 -5.43
N ILE A 274 0.58 -8.96 -6.70
CA ILE A 274 1.81 -8.82 -7.49
C ILE A 274 2.73 -7.76 -6.87
N GLU A 275 2.18 -6.64 -6.42
CA GLU A 275 2.93 -5.57 -5.78
C GLU A 275 3.60 -6.06 -4.48
N SER A 276 2.91 -6.88 -3.69
CA SER A 276 3.46 -7.49 -2.47
C SER A 276 4.72 -8.33 -2.77
N ARG A 277 4.73 -9.06 -3.89
CA ARG A 277 5.90 -9.85 -4.34
C ARG A 277 7.14 -8.96 -4.49
N TRP A 278 6.97 -7.75 -4.99
CA TRP A 278 8.08 -6.81 -5.22
C TRP A 278 8.45 -6.01 -3.99
N LEU A 279 7.46 -5.52 -3.24
CA LEU A 279 7.69 -4.70 -2.05
C LEU A 279 8.34 -5.48 -0.90
N PHE A 280 7.97 -6.75 -0.73
CA PHE A 280 8.35 -7.53 0.44
C PHE A 280 9.15 -8.80 0.15
N ASP A 281 9.50 -9.03 -1.13
CA ASP A 281 10.18 -10.23 -1.61
C ASP A 281 9.50 -11.53 -1.18
N VAL A 282 8.18 -11.62 -1.40
CA VAL A 282 7.34 -12.74 -0.96
C VAL A 282 6.66 -13.45 -2.12
N TRP A 283 6.77 -14.78 -2.17
CA TRP A 283 6.11 -15.57 -3.20
C TRP A 283 4.58 -15.63 -2.98
N PHE A 284 3.84 -15.65 -4.10
CA PHE A 284 2.37 -15.64 -4.15
C PHE A 284 1.70 -16.67 -3.23
N ASP A 285 2.30 -17.85 -3.01
CA ASP A 285 1.74 -18.91 -2.15
C ASP A 285 1.65 -18.53 -0.66
N LYS A 286 2.48 -17.57 -0.23
CA LYS A 286 2.43 -16.97 1.10
C LYS A 286 1.40 -15.83 1.20
N ILE A 287 0.73 -15.43 0.12
CA ILE A 287 -0.27 -14.37 0.14
C ILE A 287 -1.65 -14.99 -0.03
N ARG A 288 -2.59 -14.63 0.85
CA ARG A 288 -4.01 -14.97 0.68
C ARG A 288 -4.87 -13.74 0.73
N VAL A 289 -5.85 -13.68 -0.16
CA VAL A 289 -6.83 -12.59 -0.18
C VAL A 289 -8.06 -12.97 0.63
N LEU A 290 -8.52 -12.05 1.47
CA LEU A 290 -9.76 -12.16 2.23
C LEU A 290 -10.67 -10.97 1.92
N ILE A 291 -11.96 -11.21 1.79
CA ILE A 291 -12.94 -10.13 1.77
C ILE A 291 -13.17 -9.66 3.21
N HIS A 292 -12.91 -8.38 3.45
CA HIS A 292 -13.18 -7.67 4.70
C HIS A 292 -13.96 -6.40 4.37
N ARG A 293 -15.29 -6.49 4.45
CA ARG A 293 -16.19 -5.45 3.93
C ARG A 293 -16.11 -4.13 4.68
N GLU A 294 -15.75 -4.18 5.96
CA GLU A 294 -15.67 -3.00 6.83
C GLU A 294 -14.42 -2.15 6.54
N SER A 295 -13.39 -2.73 5.90
CA SER A 295 -12.12 -2.06 5.56
C SER A 295 -11.45 -1.36 6.75
N ILE A 296 -11.57 -1.95 7.95
CA ILE A 296 -10.92 -1.46 9.18
C ILE A 296 -9.58 -2.16 9.39
N ILE A 297 -9.53 -3.47 9.18
CA ILE A 297 -8.29 -4.24 9.16
C ILE A 297 -7.75 -4.14 7.73
N HIS A 298 -6.63 -3.44 7.57
CA HIS A 298 -6.05 -3.18 6.25
C HIS A 298 -5.15 -4.30 5.76
N SER A 299 -4.55 -5.11 6.65
CA SER A 299 -3.93 -6.40 6.33
C SER A 299 -3.51 -7.11 7.61
N ILE A 300 -3.23 -8.41 7.50
CA ILE A 300 -2.78 -9.25 8.61
C ILE A 300 -1.51 -10.00 8.20
N VAL A 301 -0.52 -10.04 9.08
CA VAL A 301 0.67 -10.88 8.96
C VAL A 301 0.55 -12.01 9.97
N GLN A 302 0.55 -13.26 9.50
CA GLN A 302 0.54 -14.46 10.31
C GLN A 302 1.95 -15.00 10.48
N PHE A 303 2.27 -15.44 11.68
CA PHE A 303 3.59 -15.97 12.04
C PHE A 303 3.57 -17.50 12.13
N VAL A 304 4.74 -18.11 12.14
CA VAL A 304 4.92 -19.58 12.22
C VAL A 304 4.52 -20.17 13.57
N ASP A 305 4.44 -19.34 14.62
CA ASP A 305 4.00 -19.73 15.97
C ASP A 305 2.46 -19.68 16.14
N GLY A 306 1.72 -19.35 15.08
CA GLY A 306 0.27 -19.24 15.08
C GLY A 306 -0.27 -17.87 15.53
N SER A 307 0.61 -16.94 15.94
CA SER A 307 0.21 -15.57 16.24
C SER A 307 -0.04 -14.76 14.96
N SER A 308 -0.64 -13.58 15.10
CA SER A 308 -0.86 -12.66 13.98
C SER A 308 -0.80 -11.22 14.45
N LYS A 309 -0.29 -10.34 13.57
CA LYS A 309 -0.39 -8.88 13.73
C LYS A 309 -1.29 -8.35 12.63
N ALA A 310 -2.16 -7.41 12.99
CA ALA A 310 -3.00 -6.69 12.06
C ALA A 310 -2.83 -5.20 12.30
N GLN A 311 -2.81 -4.41 11.22
CA GLN A 311 -2.92 -2.95 11.33
C GLN A 311 -4.37 -2.55 11.07
N LEU A 312 -4.90 -1.75 12.00
CA LEU A 312 -6.28 -1.29 12.01
C LEU A 312 -6.32 0.23 11.89
N GLY A 313 -7.30 0.74 11.14
CA GLY A 313 -7.52 2.17 10.98
C GLY A 313 -8.88 2.46 10.36
N LEU A 314 -9.27 3.73 10.37
CA LEU A 314 -10.33 4.18 9.47
C LEU A 314 -9.79 4.16 8.03
N PRO A 315 -10.66 3.98 7.02
CA PRO A 315 -10.27 4.01 5.62
C PRO A 315 -9.85 5.43 5.19
N ASP A 316 -8.62 5.82 5.54
CA ASP A 316 -8.04 7.14 5.35
C ASP A 316 -6.58 7.04 4.93
N MET A 317 -6.28 7.46 3.68
CA MET A 317 -4.93 7.33 3.11
C MET A 317 -3.91 8.25 3.75
N ARG A 318 -4.31 9.25 4.55
CA ARG A 318 -3.36 10.09 5.28
C ARG A 318 -2.54 9.28 6.29
N VAL A 319 -3.06 8.18 6.81
CA VAL A 319 -2.32 7.28 7.72
C VAL A 319 -1.12 6.61 7.01
N PRO A 320 -1.32 5.84 5.92
CA PRO A 320 -0.19 5.21 5.24
C PRO A 320 0.74 6.22 4.56
N ILE A 321 0.21 7.34 4.03
CA ILE A 321 1.02 8.43 3.49
C ILE A 321 1.94 9.01 4.58
N GLN A 322 1.39 9.35 5.75
CA GLN A 322 2.19 9.88 6.85
C GLN A 322 3.22 8.86 7.31
N TYR A 323 2.87 7.57 7.37
CA TYR A 323 3.81 6.54 7.74
C TYR A 323 5.02 6.49 6.79
N ALA A 324 4.79 6.52 5.47
CA ALA A 324 5.87 6.56 4.48
C ALA A 324 6.73 7.84 4.57
N LEU A 325 6.10 9.00 4.81
CA LEU A 325 6.80 10.28 4.93
C LEU A 325 7.66 10.36 6.21
N THR A 326 7.14 9.87 7.33
CA THR A 326 7.71 10.06 8.67
C THR A 326 8.54 8.88 9.16
N PHE A 327 8.55 7.75 8.44
CA PHE A 327 9.33 6.58 8.80
C PHE A 327 10.81 6.94 9.10
N PRO A 328 11.39 6.43 10.21
CA PRO A 328 10.86 5.40 11.12
C PRO A 328 9.98 5.92 12.27
N ASP A 329 9.76 7.23 12.37
CA ASP A 329 8.99 7.84 13.44
C ASP A 329 7.48 7.61 13.25
N ARG A 330 6.72 7.73 14.34
CA ARG A 330 5.28 7.96 14.28
C ARG A 330 5.00 9.30 14.93
N LEU A 331 4.52 10.25 14.14
CA LEU A 331 4.15 11.58 14.62
C LEU A 331 2.64 11.67 14.85
N SER A 332 2.21 12.61 15.69
CA SER A 332 0.78 12.92 15.84
C SER A 332 0.25 13.46 14.52
N GLY A 333 -0.79 12.83 13.98
CA GLY A 333 -1.37 13.15 12.68
C GLY A 333 -2.80 13.69 12.77
N PRO A 334 -3.40 14.06 11.63
CA PRO A 334 -4.75 14.64 11.56
C PRO A 334 -5.88 13.59 11.60
N VAL A 335 -5.56 12.30 11.63
CA VAL A 335 -6.54 11.21 11.54
C VAL A 335 -6.88 10.71 12.94
N GLU A 336 -8.17 10.69 13.26
CA GLU A 336 -8.67 10.15 14.52
C GLU A 336 -8.68 8.62 14.52
N ALA A 337 -8.55 8.04 15.72
CA ALA A 337 -8.67 6.59 15.89
C ALA A 337 -10.14 6.15 15.75
N PRO A 338 -10.42 4.93 15.25
CA PRO A 338 -11.77 4.40 15.22
C PRO A 338 -12.35 4.26 16.63
N ASP A 339 -13.65 4.56 16.79
CA ASP A 339 -14.40 4.12 17.96
C ASP A 339 -14.72 2.61 17.82
N TYR A 340 -13.87 1.77 18.42
CA TYR A 340 -13.99 0.33 18.34
C TYR A 340 -15.28 -0.23 18.94
N ALA A 341 -15.88 0.44 19.92
CA ALA A 341 -17.17 0.00 20.47
C ALA A 341 -18.31 0.26 19.47
N ALA A 342 -18.23 1.36 18.71
CA ALA A 342 -19.22 1.72 17.70
C ALA A 342 -19.10 0.88 16.40
N LEU A 343 -17.90 0.38 16.07
CA LEU A 343 -17.69 -0.44 14.86
C LEU A 343 -18.50 -1.74 14.84
N GLY A 344 -18.77 -2.34 16.00
CA GLY A 344 -19.53 -3.57 16.10
C GLY A 344 -18.75 -4.81 15.63
N ALA A 345 -19.06 -5.30 14.42
CA ALA A 345 -18.51 -6.55 13.90
C ALA A 345 -17.50 -6.31 12.78
N LEU A 346 -16.40 -7.07 12.79
CA LEU A 346 -15.44 -7.15 11.70
C LEU A 346 -15.55 -8.53 11.08
N THR A 347 -15.90 -8.60 9.79
CA THR A 347 -16.19 -9.88 9.12
C THR A 347 -15.14 -10.22 8.08
N PHE A 348 -14.92 -11.52 7.89
CA PHE A 348 -14.01 -12.07 6.88
C PHE A 348 -14.70 -13.17 6.08
N SER A 349 -14.48 -13.18 4.78
CA SER A 349 -14.89 -14.30 3.92
C SER A 349 -13.86 -14.58 2.84
N SER A 350 -13.90 -15.78 2.27
CA SER A 350 -13.09 -16.11 1.09
C SER A 350 -13.55 -15.33 -0.15
N VAL A 351 -12.66 -15.18 -1.12
CA VAL A 351 -12.99 -14.70 -2.46
C VAL A 351 -13.79 -15.79 -3.21
N ASP A 352 -14.88 -15.43 -3.87
CA ASP A 352 -15.62 -16.33 -4.78
C ASP A 352 -15.05 -16.21 -6.20
N ALA A 353 -14.35 -17.24 -6.67
CA ALA A 353 -13.72 -17.25 -7.99
C ALA A 353 -14.71 -17.04 -9.14
N ARG A 354 -15.97 -17.48 -9.00
CA ARG A 354 -17.00 -17.29 -10.03
C ARG A 354 -17.42 -15.83 -10.18
N ARG A 355 -17.29 -15.05 -9.09
CA ARG A 355 -17.60 -13.62 -9.07
C ARG A 355 -16.47 -12.77 -9.63
N TYR A 356 -15.22 -13.20 -9.42
CA TYR A 356 -14.04 -12.43 -9.74
C TYR A 356 -13.08 -13.18 -10.69
N PRO A 357 -13.53 -13.59 -11.90
CA PRO A 357 -12.70 -14.38 -12.81
C PRO A 357 -11.42 -13.64 -13.26
N ALA A 358 -11.46 -12.30 -13.33
CA ALA A 358 -10.29 -11.48 -13.65
C ALA A 358 -9.16 -11.59 -12.62
N PHE A 359 -9.48 -11.91 -11.35
CA PHE A 359 -8.50 -12.04 -10.29
C PHE A 359 -7.47 -13.13 -10.62
N ASP A 360 -7.94 -14.34 -10.96
CA ASP A 360 -7.07 -15.48 -11.22
C ASP A 360 -6.20 -15.28 -12.47
N VAL A 361 -6.74 -14.63 -13.52
CA VAL A 361 -6.00 -14.26 -14.73
C VAL A 361 -4.82 -13.34 -14.40
N VAL A 362 -5.05 -12.32 -13.59
CA VAL A 362 -4.00 -11.38 -13.19
C VAL A 362 -2.96 -12.05 -12.29
N ILE A 363 -3.39 -12.92 -11.36
CA ILE A 363 -2.46 -13.69 -10.53
C ILE A 363 -1.57 -14.58 -11.39
N GLU A 364 -2.13 -15.26 -12.39
CA GLU A 364 -1.37 -16.10 -13.32
C GLU A 364 -0.33 -15.28 -14.09
N ALA A 365 -0.68 -14.09 -14.59
CA ALA A 365 0.28 -13.18 -15.23
C ALA A 365 1.43 -12.82 -14.29
N GLY A 366 1.12 -12.53 -13.02
CA GLY A 366 2.10 -12.31 -11.96
C GLY A 366 3.04 -13.50 -11.75
N ARG A 367 2.53 -14.73 -11.79
CA ARG A 367 3.31 -15.96 -11.63
C ARG A 367 4.21 -16.25 -12.82
N ARG A 368 3.72 -15.98 -14.05
CA ARG A 368 4.52 -16.13 -15.27
C ARG A 368 5.70 -15.15 -15.31
N GLY A 369 5.58 -13.98 -14.68
CA GLY A 369 6.64 -12.97 -14.64
C GLY A 369 6.91 -12.40 -16.04
N LEU A 370 8.17 -12.05 -16.33
CA LEU A 370 8.54 -11.46 -17.63
C LEU A 370 7.69 -10.20 -17.91
N THR A 371 7.36 -9.92 -19.16
CA THR A 371 6.45 -8.82 -19.52
C THR A 371 4.95 -9.15 -19.37
N TYR A 372 4.54 -10.32 -18.88
CA TYR A 372 3.12 -10.65 -18.70
C TYR A 372 2.36 -9.68 -17.79
N PRO A 373 2.88 -9.29 -16.61
CA PRO A 373 2.22 -8.29 -15.76
C PRO A 373 2.04 -6.92 -16.44
N ALA A 374 3.02 -6.49 -17.24
CA ALA A 374 2.94 -5.23 -17.99
C ALA A 374 1.83 -5.29 -19.05
N ALA A 375 1.79 -6.36 -19.85
CA ALA A 375 0.75 -6.57 -20.85
C ALA A 375 -0.66 -6.63 -20.22
N ILE A 376 -0.81 -7.33 -19.09
CA ILE A 376 -2.08 -7.41 -18.37
C ILE A 376 -2.50 -6.07 -17.77
N SER A 377 -1.57 -5.32 -17.17
CA SER A 377 -1.83 -3.98 -16.64
C SER A 377 -2.37 -3.04 -17.72
N ALA A 378 -1.70 -3.00 -18.87
CA ALA A 378 -2.09 -2.16 -20.00
C ALA A 378 -3.40 -2.62 -20.67
N THR A 379 -3.66 -3.93 -20.72
CA THR A 379 -4.93 -4.48 -21.19
C THR A 379 -6.07 -4.07 -20.28
N ASN A 380 -5.86 -4.15 -18.96
CA ASN A 380 -6.85 -3.74 -17.97
C ASN A 380 -7.21 -2.26 -18.12
N ASP A 381 -6.22 -1.38 -18.30
CA ASP A 381 -6.47 0.05 -18.54
C ASP A 381 -7.45 0.27 -19.71
N VAL A 382 -7.24 -0.40 -20.84
CA VAL A 382 -8.12 -0.28 -22.02
C VAL A 382 -9.49 -0.89 -21.75
N ALA A 383 -9.56 -2.08 -21.16
CA ALA A 383 -10.83 -2.76 -20.90
C ALA A 383 -11.70 -1.99 -19.90
N VAL A 384 -11.10 -1.43 -18.85
CA VAL A 384 -11.79 -0.58 -17.87
C VAL A 384 -12.25 0.72 -18.50
N GLU A 385 -11.46 1.35 -19.37
CA GLU A 385 -11.88 2.55 -20.10
C GLU A 385 -13.10 2.26 -21.00
N TRP A 386 -13.07 1.13 -21.71
CA TRP A 386 -14.20 0.69 -22.55
C TRP A 386 -15.45 0.43 -21.72
N PHE A 387 -15.34 -0.30 -20.61
CA PHE A 387 -16.46 -0.52 -19.70
C PHE A 387 -16.97 0.81 -19.15
N ALA A 388 -16.11 1.67 -18.61
CA ALA A 388 -16.47 2.96 -18.03
C ALA A 388 -17.24 3.87 -19.01
N SER A 389 -16.93 3.77 -20.30
CA SER A 389 -17.59 4.50 -21.39
C SER A 389 -18.85 3.81 -21.94
N GLY A 390 -19.26 2.67 -21.38
CA GLY A 390 -20.42 1.89 -21.84
C GLY A 390 -20.19 1.16 -23.17
N ARG A 391 -18.94 0.99 -23.60
CA ARG A 391 -18.58 0.33 -24.87
C ARG A 391 -18.47 -1.20 -24.77
N CYS A 392 -18.33 -1.76 -23.57
CA CYS A 392 -18.36 -3.20 -23.35
C CYS A 392 -19.10 -3.56 -22.06
N ALA A 393 -19.52 -4.83 -21.95
CA ALA A 393 -20.16 -5.37 -20.75
C ALA A 393 -19.13 -5.73 -19.67
N PHE A 394 -19.57 -5.82 -18.41
CA PHE A 394 -18.68 -6.11 -17.28
C PHE A 394 -17.83 -7.40 -17.42
N PRO A 395 -18.37 -8.54 -17.90
CA PRO A 395 -17.58 -9.76 -18.11
C PRO A 395 -16.45 -9.60 -19.15
N ALA A 396 -16.63 -8.69 -20.13
CA ALA A 396 -15.65 -8.48 -21.19
C ALA A 396 -14.28 -8.02 -20.66
N ILE A 397 -14.23 -7.43 -19.45
CA ILE A 397 -12.96 -7.09 -18.80
C ILE A 397 -12.15 -8.36 -18.54
N ALA A 398 -12.74 -9.36 -17.87
CA ALA A 398 -12.07 -10.61 -17.55
C ALA A 398 -11.71 -11.39 -18.82
N ASP A 399 -12.63 -11.45 -19.80
CA ASP A 399 -12.42 -12.16 -21.06
C ASP A 399 -11.27 -11.56 -21.87
N THR A 400 -11.16 -10.23 -21.91
CA THR A 400 -10.08 -9.54 -22.64
C THR A 400 -8.73 -9.77 -21.97
N LEU A 401 -8.69 -9.77 -20.64
CA LEU A 401 -7.47 -10.08 -19.88
C LEU A 401 -7.02 -11.52 -20.14
N ALA A 402 -7.94 -12.50 -20.12
CA ALA A 402 -7.63 -13.90 -20.38
C ALA A 402 -7.07 -14.09 -21.79
N ARG A 403 -7.72 -13.50 -22.80
CA ARG A 403 -7.24 -13.55 -24.19
C ARG A 403 -5.87 -12.90 -24.36
N CYS A 404 -5.58 -11.81 -23.66
CA CYS A 404 -4.27 -11.18 -23.67
C CYS A 404 -3.20 -12.10 -23.07
N LEU A 405 -3.49 -12.69 -21.91
CA LEU A 405 -2.58 -13.63 -21.24
C LEU A 405 -2.21 -14.83 -22.12
N ASP A 406 -3.16 -15.32 -22.92
CA ASP A 406 -2.94 -16.43 -23.85
C ASP A 406 -2.18 -16.02 -25.12
N ALA A 407 -2.37 -14.78 -25.59
CA ALA A 407 -1.78 -14.28 -26.83
C ALA A 407 -0.39 -13.66 -26.64
N HIS A 408 -0.08 -13.14 -25.46
CA HIS A 408 1.19 -12.46 -25.18
C HIS A 408 2.34 -13.47 -25.09
N ASP A 409 3.43 -13.21 -25.81
CA ASP A 409 4.66 -13.97 -25.71
C ASP A 409 5.62 -13.22 -24.75
N GLY A 410 5.73 -13.72 -23.52
CA GLY A 410 6.46 -13.04 -22.46
C GLY A 410 7.96 -12.94 -22.76
N VAL A 411 8.52 -11.74 -22.64
CA VAL A 411 9.95 -11.48 -22.82
C VAL A 411 10.60 -11.01 -21.51
N PRO A 412 11.89 -11.32 -21.26
CA PRO A 412 12.62 -10.81 -20.10
C PRO A 412 12.63 -9.27 -20.06
N ILE A 413 12.61 -8.70 -18.85
CA ILE A 413 12.71 -7.25 -18.65
C ILE A 413 14.17 -6.87 -18.33
N GLU A 414 14.87 -6.35 -19.33
CA GLU A 414 16.24 -5.84 -19.21
C GLU A 414 16.27 -4.31 -19.10
N SER A 415 15.28 -3.65 -19.68
CA SER A 415 15.19 -2.20 -19.85
C SER A 415 13.77 -1.68 -19.64
N GLU A 416 13.65 -0.35 -19.56
CA GLU A 416 12.34 0.32 -19.57
C GLU A 416 11.60 0.12 -20.90
N ALA A 417 12.34 0.00 -22.02
CA ALA A 417 11.75 -0.18 -23.34
C ALA A 417 10.95 -1.48 -23.43
N ASP A 418 11.43 -2.57 -22.84
CA ASP A 418 10.74 -3.87 -22.85
C ASP A 418 9.34 -3.78 -22.20
N VAL A 419 9.21 -2.96 -21.14
CA VAL A 419 7.93 -2.72 -20.46
C VAL A 419 7.01 -1.90 -21.38
N ILE A 420 7.52 -0.80 -21.95
CA ILE A 420 6.74 0.09 -22.82
C ILE A 420 6.25 -0.67 -24.06
N GLU A 421 7.11 -1.46 -24.71
CA GLU A 421 6.76 -2.25 -25.89
C GLU A 421 5.66 -3.28 -25.58
N ALA A 422 5.75 -3.97 -24.45
CA ALA A 422 4.72 -4.91 -24.01
C ALA A 422 3.38 -4.21 -23.72
N GLU A 423 3.41 -3.04 -23.09
CA GLU A 423 2.20 -2.24 -22.85
C GLU A 423 1.57 -1.74 -24.15
N ASP A 424 2.38 -1.26 -25.10
CA ASP A 424 1.90 -0.76 -26.39
C ASP A 424 1.28 -1.87 -27.23
N TRP A 425 1.93 -3.04 -27.28
CA TRP A 425 1.36 -4.25 -27.89
C TRP A 425 0.02 -4.60 -27.25
N ALA A 426 -0.05 -4.63 -25.92
CA ALA A 426 -1.24 -5.03 -25.19
C ALA A 426 -2.40 -4.03 -25.37
N ARG A 427 -2.11 -2.72 -25.43
CA ARG A 427 -3.13 -1.69 -25.74
C ARG A 427 -3.70 -1.88 -27.14
N GLN A 428 -2.87 -2.22 -28.12
CA GLN A 428 -3.32 -2.52 -29.47
C GLN A 428 -4.15 -3.81 -29.50
N PHE A 429 -3.68 -4.86 -28.86
CA PHE A 429 -4.39 -6.13 -28.74
C PHE A 429 -5.78 -5.93 -28.12
N ALA A 430 -5.86 -5.26 -26.96
CA ALA A 430 -7.10 -5.04 -26.23
C ALA A 430 -8.14 -4.27 -27.07
N ARG A 431 -7.70 -3.23 -27.80
CA ARG A 431 -8.60 -2.47 -28.70
C ARG A 431 -9.17 -3.33 -29.81
N HIS A 432 -8.37 -4.22 -30.42
CA HIS A 432 -8.86 -5.17 -31.43
C HIS A 432 -9.74 -6.27 -30.83
N ALA A 433 -9.45 -6.68 -29.59
CA ALA A 433 -10.19 -7.73 -28.92
C ALA A 433 -11.60 -7.30 -28.49
N LEU A 434 -11.78 -6.00 -28.20
CA LEU A 434 -13.03 -5.38 -27.74
C LEU A 434 -13.87 -4.76 -28.85
N ALA A 435 -13.25 -4.35 -29.96
CA ALA A 435 -13.93 -3.87 -31.17
C ALA A 435 -14.67 -5.01 -31.87
#